data_AF-G8F1Y8-F1
#
_entry.id   AF-G8F1Y8-F1
#
_cell.length_a   1.000
_cell.length_b   1.000
_cell.length_c   1.000
_cell.angle_alpha   90.00
_cell.angle_beta   90.00
_cell.angle_gamma   90.00
#
_symmetry.space_group_name_H-M   'P 1'
#
loop_
_entity.id
_entity.type
_entity.pdbx_description
1 polymer ?
#
loop_
_entity_poly.entity_id
_entity_poly.type
_entity_poly.pdbx_seq_one_letter_code
_entity_poly.pdbx_strand_id
1 'polypeptide(L)'
;RVQVTTLCLTFLGHLVLPSLGKSPVQASPTNPFQWRFYLSETWTQGNRMSSLTIATVDCQPQGCQSQVTFNFSSNSVSHEWRHPYICFTYDQTYDACRSTWVETNGGCPYNYCNMHKAIQDTKETLWQQPTSSVWLTMNLKSTFFLTIPDPWDSRWAAGVEARLYRAGYGSYPMA
;
A
#
# COMPACT_ATOMS: atom_id res chain seq x y z
N ARG A 1 0.32 -23.34 11.88
CA ARG A 1 0.53 -23.00 10.46
C ARG A 1 0.98 -21.56 10.43
N VAL A 2 2.19 -21.28 9.94
CA VAL A 2 2.69 -19.90 9.82
C VAL A 2 1.93 -19.27 8.66
N GLN A 3 1.05 -18.32 8.98
CA GLN A 3 0.35 -17.49 8.00
C GLN A 3 1.11 -16.17 7.97
N VAL A 4 2.15 -16.13 7.15
CA VAL A 4 2.85 -14.88 6.85
C VAL A 4 1.98 -14.16 5.85
N THR A 5 1.46 -12.98 6.20
CA THR A 5 0.84 -12.09 5.22
C THR A 5 1.87 -11.03 4.79
N THR A 6 1.75 -10.58 3.55
CA THR A 6 2.52 -9.52 2.90
C THR A 6 1.55 -8.68 2.08
N LEU A 7 1.59 -7.36 2.20
CA LEU A 7 0.98 -6.47 1.22
C LEU A 7 1.94 -6.29 0.05
N CYS A 8 1.51 -6.67 -1.14
CA CYS A 8 2.26 -6.44 -2.37
C CYS A 8 1.53 -5.37 -3.17
N LEU A 9 2.23 -4.26 -3.41
CA LEU A 9 1.73 -3.14 -4.17
C LEU A 9 2.43 -3.15 -5.52
N THR A 10 1.67 -3.41 -6.58
CA THR A 10 2.20 -3.55 -7.94
C THR A 10 1.60 -2.50 -8.85
N PHE A 11 2.45 -1.85 -9.63
CA PHE A 11 2.03 -1.05 -10.77
C PHE A 11 2.03 -1.96 -11.99
N LEU A 12 0.83 -2.19 -12.51
CA LEU A 12 0.67 -2.85 -13.79
C LEU A 12 0.12 -1.81 -14.74
N GLY A 13 0.99 -1.35 -15.65
CA GLY A 13 0.62 -0.59 -16.83
C GLY A 13 -0.21 -1.42 -17.78
N HIS A 14 -1.45 -1.70 -17.40
CA HIS A 14 -2.42 -2.21 -18.32
C HIS A 14 -3.13 -1.04 -18.97
N LEU A 15 -3.09 -1.01 -20.29
CA LEU A 15 -3.96 -0.21 -21.13
C LEU A 15 -5.40 -0.67 -20.90
N VAL A 16 -6.06 -0.17 -19.85
CA VAL A 16 -7.46 -0.54 -19.56
C VAL A 16 -8.38 0.50 -20.21
N LEU A 17 -9.36 0.03 -20.97
CA LEU A 17 -10.48 0.87 -21.42
C LEU A 17 -11.32 1.25 -20.19
N PRO A 18 -11.72 2.52 -20.03
CA PRO A 18 -12.63 2.91 -18.96
C PRO A 18 -13.93 2.13 -19.11
N SER A 19 -14.48 1.65 -17.99
CA SER A 19 -15.83 1.11 -17.98
C SER A 19 -16.80 2.17 -18.49
N LEU A 20 -17.53 1.86 -19.57
CA LEU A 20 -18.53 2.74 -20.19
C LEU A 20 -19.66 3.11 -19.20
N GLY A 21 -19.43 4.16 -18.42
CA GLY A 21 -20.50 4.96 -17.81
C GLY A 21 -21.07 5.86 -18.89
N LYS A 22 -22.33 5.65 -19.28
CA LYS A 22 -23.02 6.49 -20.27
C LYS A 22 -23.06 7.94 -19.79
N SER A 23 -22.31 8.82 -20.46
CA SER A 23 -22.68 10.23 -20.59
C SER A 23 -22.11 10.77 -21.91
N PRO A 24 -22.94 11.31 -22.82
CA PRO A 24 -22.46 11.82 -24.09
C PRO A 24 -22.12 13.31 -23.94
N VAL A 25 -20.84 13.64 -23.75
CA VAL A 25 -20.34 14.96 -24.15
C VAL A 25 -18.97 14.77 -24.80
N GLN A 26 -18.92 15.15 -26.07
CA GLN A 26 -17.80 15.07 -26.98
C GLN A 26 -16.69 16.05 -26.60
N ALA A 27 -15.46 15.56 -26.36
CA ALA A 27 -14.24 16.35 -26.44
C ALA A 27 -12.98 15.48 -26.68
N SER A 28 -12.36 15.70 -27.84
CA SER A 28 -10.97 15.39 -28.26
C SER A 28 -10.49 13.91 -28.26
N PRO A 29 -9.51 13.53 -29.12
CA PRO A 29 -8.94 12.18 -29.13
C PRO A 29 -8.01 12.02 -27.93
N THR A 30 -8.60 12.04 -26.74
CA THR A 30 -7.90 11.85 -25.49
C THR A 30 -7.67 10.36 -25.37
N ASN A 31 -6.41 9.96 -25.44
CA ASN A 31 -5.97 8.59 -25.22
C ASN A 31 -6.81 7.93 -24.10
N PRO A 32 -7.58 6.86 -24.39
CA PRO A 32 -8.52 6.28 -23.43
C PRO A 32 -7.82 5.48 -22.32
N PHE A 33 -6.50 5.34 -22.37
CA PHE A 33 -5.78 4.44 -21.51
C PHE A 33 -5.42 5.06 -20.17
N GLN A 34 -5.76 4.38 -19.08
CA GLN A 34 -5.40 4.79 -17.73
C GLN A 34 -4.36 3.85 -17.15
N TRP A 35 -3.52 4.37 -16.25
CA TRP A 35 -2.63 3.55 -15.46
C TRP A 35 -3.39 3.01 -14.26
N ARG A 36 -3.18 1.72 -13.94
CA ARG A 36 -3.84 1.05 -12.82
C ARG A 36 -2.81 0.50 -11.85
N PHE A 37 -3.01 0.81 -10.58
CA PHE A 37 -2.24 0.22 -9.50
C PHE A 37 -3.08 -0.84 -8.81
N TYR A 38 -2.42 -1.90 -8.37
CA TYR A 38 -3.03 -3.03 -7.71
C TYR A 38 -2.40 -3.18 -6.33
N LEU A 39 -3.24 -3.19 -5.31
CA LEU A 39 -2.85 -3.57 -3.97
C LEU A 39 -3.37 -4.98 -3.72
N SER A 40 -2.44 -5.89 -3.44
CA SER A 40 -2.74 -7.30 -3.20
C SER A 40 -2.27 -7.71 -1.81
N GLU A 41 -3.10 -8.50 -1.13
CA GLU A 41 -2.75 -9.20 0.09
C GLU A 41 -2.28 -10.60 -0.28
N THR A 42 -1.08 -10.96 0.14
CA THR A 42 -0.47 -12.27 -0.13
C THR A 42 -0.26 -12.98 1.18
N TRP A 43 -0.62 -14.26 1.27
CA TRP A 43 -0.42 -15.06 2.48
C TRP A 43 0.10 -16.46 2.18
N THR A 44 0.85 -17.01 3.13
CA THR A 44 1.32 -18.39 3.09
C THR A 44 0.41 -19.32 3.89
N GLN A 45 -0.05 -20.42 3.29
CA GLN A 45 -0.76 -21.49 3.99
C GLN A 45 -0.04 -22.82 3.76
N GLY A 46 0.76 -23.25 4.73
CA GLY A 46 1.64 -24.42 4.55
C GLY A 46 2.74 -24.09 3.54
N ASN A 47 2.84 -24.88 2.47
CA ASN A 47 3.82 -24.63 1.39
C ASN A 47 3.23 -23.85 0.20
N ARG A 48 1.99 -23.36 0.31
CA ARG A 48 1.31 -22.64 -0.77
C ARG A 48 1.24 -21.15 -0.44
N MET A 49 1.70 -20.33 -1.38
CA MET A 49 1.46 -18.90 -1.40
C MET A 49 0.17 -18.61 -2.16
N SER A 50 -0.67 -17.75 -1.61
CA SER A 50 -1.92 -17.28 -2.21
C SER A 50 -1.92 -15.76 -2.20
N SER A 51 -2.54 -15.14 -3.20
CA SER A 51 -2.64 -13.67 -3.30
C SER A 51 -4.05 -13.26 -3.74
N LEU A 52 -4.53 -12.15 -3.19
CA LEU A 52 -5.82 -11.54 -3.50
C LEU A 52 -5.64 -10.04 -3.72
N THR A 53 -6.08 -9.52 -4.87
CA THR A 53 -6.20 -8.08 -5.05
C THR A 53 -7.31 -7.54 -4.15
N ILE A 54 -6.94 -6.65 -3.23
CA ILE A 54 -7.85 -6.06 -2.23
C ILE A 54 -8.25 -4.63 -2.58
N ALA A 55 -7.51 -3.95 -3.46
CA ALA A 55 -7.89 -2.66 -4.01
C ALA A 55 -7.17 -2.36 -5.33
N THR A 56 -7.78 -1.48 -6.12
CA THR A 56 -7.19 -0.90 -7.33
C THR A 56 -7.43 0.59 -7.37
N VAL A 57 -6.48 1.35 -7.90
CA VAL A 57 -6.65 2.78 -8.18
C VAL A 57 -6.19 3.10 -9.58
N ASP A 58 -6.99 3.90 -10.28
CA ASP A 58 -6.69 4.37 -11.63
C ASP A 58 -6.17 5.79 -11.57
N CYS A 59 -5.26 6.12 -12.49
CA CYS A 59 -4.85 7.49 -12.72
C CYS A 59 -4.81 7.83 -14.21
N GLN A 60 -4.88 9.12 -14.51
CA GLN A 60 -5.05 9.63 -15.86
C GLN A 60 -3.87 9.27 -16.79
N PRO A 61 -4.11 9.15 -18.11
CA PRO A 61 -3.09 8.81 -19.11
C PRO A 61 -1.89 9.76 -19.12
N GLN A 62 -2.11 11.03 -18.80
CA GLN A 62 -1.07 12.08 -18.74
C GLN A 62 -0.11 11.88 -17.55
N GLY A 63 -0.45 10.92 -16.68
CA GLY A 63 0.36 10.41 -15.60
C GLY A 63 -0.22 10.71 -14.23
N CYS A 64 0.11 9.86 -13.26
CA CYS A 64 -0.16 10.11 -11.86
C CYS A 64 0.83 11.17 -11.35
N GLN A 65 0.69 12.41 -11.79
CA GLN A 65 1.49 13.53 -11.28
C GLN A 65 1.02 14.00 -9.90
N SER A 66 -0.04 13.37 -9.38
CA SER A 66 -0.57 13.57 -8.04
C SER A 66 -0.56 12.26 -7.27
N GLN A 67 -0.60 12.37 -5.94
CA GLN A 67 -0.75 11.22 -5.04
C GLN A 67 -1.97 10.36 -5.41
N VAL A 68 -1.86 9.06 -5.17
CA VAL A 68 -2.98 8.10 -5.31
C VAL A 68 -3.29 7.48 -3.95
N THR A 69 -4.56 7.23 -3.68
CA THR A 69 -5.00 6.64 -2.42
C THR A 69 -5.79 5.37 -2.67
N PHE A 70 -5.30 4.26 -2.15
CA PHE A 70 -6.05 3.01 -2.08
C PHE A 70 -7.00 3.04 -0.91
N ASN A 71 -8.22 2.58 -1.12
CA ASN A 71 -9.18 2.30 -0.07
C ASN A 71 -9.37 0.78 -0.02
N PHE A 72 -9.02 0.16 1.11
CA PHE A 72 -9.07 -1.30 1.24
C PHE A 72 -9.47 -1.76 2.64
N SER A 73 -9.96 -2.99 2.70
CA SER A 73 -10.05 -3.80 3.91
C SER A 73 -9.06 -4.95 3.78
N SER A 74 -8.29 -5.20 4.83
CA SER A 74 -7.38 -6.35 4.90
C SER A 74 -8.06 -7.46 5.69
N ASN A 75 -7.89 -8.70 5.25
CA ASN A 75 -8.37 -9.86 6.00
C ASN A 75 -7.42 -10.26 7.13
N SER A 76 -6.16 -9.81 7.06
CA SER A 76 -5.11 -10.16 8.03
C SER A 76 -4.94 -9.14 9.16
N VAL A 77 -5.44 -7.92 8.98
CA VAL A 77 -5.42 -6.90 10.03
C VAL A 77 -6.70 -6.99 10.86
N SER A 78 -6.55 -7.33 12.13
CA SER A 78 -7.68 -7.33 13.06
C SER A 78 -8.18 -5.90 13.32
N HIS A 79 -9.52 -5.76 13.37
CA HIS A 79 -10.21 -4.54 13.80
C HIS A 79 -9.75 -4.02 15.18
N GLU A 80 -9.18 -4.89 16.01
CA GLU A 80 -8.69 -4.54 17.35
C GLU A 80 -7.35 -3.77 17.34
N TRP A 81 -6.65 -3.74 16.20
CA TRP A 81 -5.37 -3.05 16.12
C TRP A 81 -5.60 -1.54 16.06
N ARG A 82 -5.36 -0.86 17.19
CA ARG A 82 -5.58 0.59 17.30
C ARG A 82 -4.66 1.42 16.42
N HIS A 83 -3.41 0.98 16.25
CA HIS A 83 -2.38 1.70 15.50
C HIS A 83 -1.42 0.72 14.81
N PRO A 84 -1.85 -0.03 13.77
CA PRO A 84 -0.94 -0.76 12.90
C PRO A 84 0.18 0.13 12.38
N TYR A 85 1.28 -0.48 12.01
CA TYR A 85 2.36 0.18 11.27
C TYR A 85 2.57 -0.58 9.97
N ILE A 86 2.89 0.14 8.90
CA ILE A 86 3.33 -0.44 7.65
C ILE A 86 4.82 -0.16 7.44
N CYS A 87 5.56 -1.19 7.05
CA CYS A 87 6.98 -1.12 6.73
C CYS A 87 7.18 -1.44 5.26
N PHE A 88 7.93 -0.61 4.56
CA PHE A 88 8.39 -0.88 3.21
C PHE A 88 9.89 -1.13 3.24
N THR A 89 10.35 -2.23 2.65
CA THR A 89 11.78 -2.56 2.62
C THR A 89 12.59 -1.50 1.86
N TYR A 90 12.02 -0.92 0.78
CA TYR A 90 12.69 0.11 -0.02
C TYR A 90 12.91 1.42 0.75
N ASP A 91 12.11 1.67 1.79
CA ASP A 91 12.15 2.92 2.55
C ASP A 91 13.19 2.87 3.67
N GLN A 92 13.78 1.70 3.93
CA GLN A 92 14.75 1.52 4.99
C GLN A 92 16.10 2.13 4.64
N THR A 93 16.69 2.89 5.56
CA THR A 93 18.01 3.52 5.39
C THR A 93 19.12 2.76 6.09
N TYR A 94 18.82 2.07 7.19
CA TYR A 94 19.79 1.29 7.95
C TYR A 94 19.95 -0.13 7.39
N ASP A 95 21.18 -0.62 7.30
CA ASP A 95 21.49 -1.96 6.77
C ASP A 95 20.80 -3.08 7.54
N ALA A 96 20.70 -2.92 8.86
CA ALA A 96 20.03 -3.87 9.75
C ALA A 96 18.51 -3.96 9.48
N CYS A 97 17.90 -2.89 8.96
CA CYS A 97 16.51 -2.88 8.51
C CYS A 97 16.40 -3.40 7.07
N ARG A 98 17.39 -3.14 6.21
CA ARG A 98 17.36 -3.57 4.80
C ARG A 98 17.71 -5.02 4.53
N SER A 99 18.50 -5.66 5.41
CA SER A 99 19.23 -6.88 5.04
C SER A 99 19.15 -8.00 6.07
N THR A 100 18.97 -7.67 7.35
CA THR A 100 18.92 -8.68 8.41
C THR A 100 17.55 -9.33 8.41
N TRP A 101 17.48 -10.61 8.03
CA TRP A 101 16.28 -11.47 8.12
C TRP A 101 15.00 -10.86 7.54
N VAL A 102 15.12 -10.11 6.43
CA VAL A 102 14.01 -9.38 5.79
C VAL A 102 12.81 -10.27 5.51
N GLU A 103 13.04 -11.50 5.05
CA GLU A 103 11.97 -12.48 4.79
C GLU A 103 11.15 -12.83 6.04
N THR A 104 11.77 -12.72 7.22
CA THR A 104 11.16 -13.05 8.51
C THR A 104 10.58 -11.82 9.20
N ASN A 105 11.29 -10.70 9.16
CA ASN A 105 10.96 -9.50 9.93
C ASN A 105 10.44 -8.35 9.07
N GLY A 106 10.18 -8.56 7.78
CA GLY A 106 9.61 -7.56 6.88
C GLY A 106 10.45 -6.30 6.68
N GLY A 107 11.72 -6.31 7.07
CA GLY A 107 12.63 -5.17 6.97
C GLY A 107 12.50 -4.13 8.11
N CYS A 108 11.66 -4.34 9.11
CA CYS A 108 11.56 -3.43 10.27
C CYS A 108 11.69 -4.14 11.63
N PRO A 109 12.81 -4.83 11.90
CA PRO A 109 13.03 -5.52 13.18
C PRO A 109 13.18 -4.59 14.40
N TYR A 110 13.50 -3.31 14.18
CA TYR A 110 13.89 -2.37 15.23
C TYR A 110 13.05 -1.09 15.20
N ASN A 111 12.92 -0.43 16.34
CA ASN A 111 12.15 0.81 16.50
C ASN A 111 12.72 2.02 15.73
N TYR A 112 13.98 1.96 15.30
CA TYR A 112 14.61 2.99 14.48
C TYR A 112 14.44 2.76 12.97
N CYS A 113 13.86 1.63 12.56
CA CYS A 113 13.51 1.38 11.17
C CYS A 113 12.35 2.30 10.76
N ASN A 114 12.30 2.65 9.47
CA ASN A 114 11.27 3.53 8.94
C ASN A 114 9.93 2.77 8.88
N MET A 115 9.05 3.07 9.83
CA MET A 115 7.71 2.49 9.93
C MET A 115 6.67 3.58 9.90
N HIS A 116 5.64 3.41 9.07
CA HIS A 116 4.56 4.39 8.93
C HIS A 116 3.40 3.97 9.80
N LYS A 117 3.14 4.75 10.86
CA LYS A 117 2.01 4.53 11.77
C LYS A 117 0.70 4.76 11.03
N ALA A 118 -0.25 3.85 11.20
CA ALA A 118 -1.62 4.06 10.81
C ALA A 118 -2.28 5.10 11.73
N ILE A 119 -2.58 6.28 11.19
CA ILE A 119 -3.22 7.36 11.94
C ILE A 119 -4.72 7.31 11.71
N GLN A 120 -5.50 7.66 12.74
CA GLN A 120 -6.94 7.77 12.59
C GLN A 120 -7.28 8.90 11.60
N ASP A 121 -8.12 8.59 10.62
CA ASP A 121 -8.60 9.53 9.63
C ASP A 121 -9.61 10.49 10.28
N THR A 122 -9.11 11.58 10.87
CA THR A 122 -9.91 12.71 11.37
C THR A 122 -9.63 13.95 10.54
N LYS A 123 -10.55 14.92 10.56
CA LYS A 123 -10.41 16.16 9.79
C LYS A 123 -9.13 16.94 10.13
N GLU A 124 -8.64 16.89 11.38
CA GLU A 124 -7.37 17.51 11.74
C GLU A 124 -6.15 16.76 11.19
N THR A 125 -6.21 15.43 11.09
CA THR A 125 -5.10 14.60 10.61
C THR A 125 -4.74 14.86 9.15
N LEU A 126 -5.69 15.31 8.33
CA LEU A 126 -5.49 15.61 6.91
C LEU A 126 -4.63 16.86 6.66
N TRP A 127 -4.58 17.81 7.61
CA TRP A 127 -3.87 19.08 7.44
C TRP A 127 -2.39 19.04 7.84
N GLN A 128 -1.95 17.98 8.52
CA GLN A 128 -0.57 17.84 9.04
C GLN A 128 0.27 16.83 8.23
N GLN A 129 -0.17 16.41 7.05
CA GLN A 129 0.42 15.29 6.31
C GLN A 129 1.58 15.75 5.42
N PRO A 130 2.83 15.32 5.68
CA PRO A 130 3.91 15.48 4.71
C PRO A 130 3.56 14.84 3.36
N THR A 131 3.54 15.65 2.31
CA THR A 131 3.18 15.23 0.96
C THR A 131 4.21 14.33 0.28
N SER A 132 5.30 13.96 0.99
CA SER A 132 6.47 13.28 0.44
C SER A 132 6.68 11.84 0.95
N SER A 133 5.83 11.32 1.83
CA SER A 133 5.94 9.95 2.36
C SER A 133 4.70 9.12 2.07
N VAL A 134 4.81 7.80 2.20
CA VAL A 134 3.64 6.91 2.18
C VAL A 134 2.83 7.10 3.45
N TRP A 135 1.51 7.07 3.34
CA TRP A 135 0.61 7.24 4.47
C TRP A 135 -0.34 6.07 4.59
N LEU A 136 -0.46 5.54 5.80
CA LEU A 136 -1.55 4.65 6.16
C LEU A 136 -2.49 5.40 7.11
N THR A 137 -3.76 5.53 6.76
CA THR A 137 -4.79 5.97 7.70
C THR A 137 -5.83 4.88 7.87
N MET A 138 -6.60 4.97 8.96
CA MET A 138 -7.74 4.08 9.18
C MET A 138 -8.96 4.87 9.63
N ASN A 139 -10.14 4.46 9.16
CA ASN A 139 -11.39 4.95 9.74
C ASN A 139 -11.82 4.08 10.94
N LEU A 140 -12.89 4.51 11.62
CA LEU A 140 -13.51 3.80 12.75
C LEU A 140 -14.08 2.41 12.39
N LYS A 141 -14.21 2.10 11.10
CA LYS A 141 -14.68 0.80 10.58
C LYS A 141 -13.52 -0.10 10.15
N SER A 142 -12.28 0.29 10.49
CA SER A 142 -11.03 -0.40 10.10
C SER A 142 -10.85 -0.55 8.58
N THR A 143 -11.42 0.35 7.81
CA THR A 143 -11.00 0.57 6.42
C THR A 143 -9.69 1.33 6.43
N PHE A 144 -8.73 0.85 5.65
CA PHE A 144 -7.43 1.48 5.50
C PHE A 144 -7.38 2.35 4.26
N PHE A 145 -6.68 3.47 4.37
CA PHE A 145 -6.31 4.29 3.24
C PHE A 145 -4.80 4.33 3.12
N LEU A 146 -4.28 3.81 2.01
CA LEU A 146 -2.85 3.86 1.70
C LEU A 146 -2.61 4.90 0.62
N THR A 147 -1.99 6.02 0.99
CA THR A 147 -1.64 7.09 0.04
C THR A 147 -0.19 6.97 -0.38
N ILE A 148 0.04 6.98 -1.69
CA ILE A 148 1.36 6.98 -2.32
C ILE A 148 1.63 8.39 -2.86
N PRO A 149 2.72 9.06 -2.45
CA PRO A 149 3.01 10.43 -2.86
C PRO A 149 3.60 10.53 -4.27
N ASP A 150 4.35 9.51 -4.70
CA ASP A 150 5.16 9.47 -5.91
C ASP A 150 4.79 8.30 -6.85
N PRO A 151 3.52 8.20 -7.31
CA PRO A 151 3.08 7.07 -8.15
C PRO A 151 3.82 6.97 -9.51
N TRP A 152 4.62 7.96 -9.88
CA TRP A 152 5.48 7.92 -11.08
C TRP A 152 6.85 7.31 -10.86
N ASP A 153 7.20 6.95 -9.63
CA ASP A 153 8.48 6.32 -9.35
C ASP A 153 8.53 4.90 -9.97
N SER A 154 9.65 4.59 -10.63
CA SER A 154 9.86 3.30 -11.29
C SER A 154 9.77 2.09 -10.32
N ARG A 155 9.92 2.29 -9.01
CA ARG A 155 9.85 1.23 -7.99
C ARG A 155 8.55 0.45 -8.06
N TRP A 156 7.45 1.09 -8.43
CA TRP A 156 6.14 0.44 -8.44
C TRP A 156 6.03 -0.60 -9.56
N ALA A 157 6.74 -0.43 -10.67
CA ALA A 157 6.62 -1.28 -11.87
C ALA A 157 7.04 -2.73 -11.62
N ALA A 158 8.02 -2.96 -10.74
CA ALA A 158 8.43 -4.30 -10.32
C ALA A 158 7.54 -4.89 -9.21
N GLY A 159 6.68 -4.06 -8.62
CA GLY A 159 6.06 -4.34 -7.35
C GLY A 159 6.95 -3.97 -6.17
N VAL A 160 6.33 -3.46 -5.12
CA VAL A 160 6.96 -3.30 -3.82
C VAL A 160 6.20 -4.11 -2.79
N GLU A 161 6.94 -4.65 -1.84
CA GLU A 161 6.36 -5.34 -0.71
C GLU A 161 6.37 -4.45 0.53
N ALA A 162 5.31 -4.60 1.31
CA ALA A 162 5.16 -4.03 2.61
C ALA A 162 4.63 -5.05 3.59
N ARG A 163 5.02 -4.91 4.85
CA ARG A 163 4.50 -5.72 5.95
C ARG A 163 3.82 -4.84 6.99
N LEU A 164 2.81 -5.39 7.62
CA LEU A 164 2.02 -4.78 8.66
C LEU A 164 2.38 -5.33 10.03
N TYR A 165 2.49 -4.42 10.99
CA TYR A 165 2.86 -4.70 12.37
C TYR A 165 1.76 -4.19 13.26
N ARG A 166 1.53 -4.91 14.35
CA ARG A 166 0.58 -4.47 15.37
C ARG A 166 1.04 -3.18 16.07
N ALA A 167 2.35 -2.96 16.20
CA ALA A 167 2.96 -1.80 16.85
C ALA A 167 4.38 -1.54 16.30
N GLY A 168 4.85 -0.29 16.38
CA GLY A 168 6.15 0.15 15.85
C GLY A 168 7.38 -0.35 16.62
N TYR A 169 7.20 -1.17 17.65
CA TYR A 169 8.27 -1.87 18.36
C TYR A 169 8.23 -3.39 18.13
N GLY A 170 7.34 -3.89 17.27
CA GLY A 170 7.27 -5.30 16.93
C GLY A 170 8.37 -5.69 15.97
N SER A 171 9.18 -6.70 16.33
CA SER A 171 10.25 -7.21 15.44
C SER A 171 9.75 -8.16 14.37
N TYR A 172 8.48 -8.59 14.43
CA TYR A 172 7.89 -9.51 13.47
C TYR A 172 6.57 -8.94 12.95
N PRO A 173 6.35 -8.99 11.63
CA PRO A 173 5.08 -8.58 11.06
C PRO A 173 3.99 -9.57 11.44
N MET A 174 2.80 -9.04 11.51
CA MET A 174 1.57 -9.79 11.77
C MET A 174 0.75 -9.93 10.49
N ALA A 175 1.00 -9.07 9.49
CA ALA A 175 0.44 -9.18 8.16
C ALA A 175 1.32 -8.55 7.06
#